data_AF-A0A564ZMD1-F1
#
_entry.id   AF-A0A564ZMD1-F1
#
_cell.length_a   1.000
_cell.length_b   1.000
_cell.length_c   1.000
_cell.angle_alpha   90.00
_cell.angle_beta   90.00
_cell.angle_gamma   90.00
#
_symmetry.space_group_name_H-M   'P 1'
#
loop_
_entity.id
_entity.type
_entity.pdbx_description
1 polymer ?
#
loop_
_entity_poly.entity_id
_entity_poly.type
_entity_poly.pdbx_seq_one_letter_code
_entity_poly.pdbx_strand_id
1 'polypeptide(L)'
;MKQALLIVDHGSRRAGSYELLREVAALMRERLGISIVHYAHMELGEPTIQQGFDACIADGAEEVIVHPYFLSPGHHVTTGIPALVTQAASRHPGVACRITKPLGVHPKIGEVILERMTESHNDNPISAVPLETEVARDGVHPHGHLRDSEAPFRFCPRCGTALAPRRIKPDGPKLQACPGCSFVYYPNPKVAAGTIFTLDGGIVLVQRAISPAYGKWVFPGGFVDRGERAEAAAIRETLEEVNLHVEIDRLLNVYSYEDSVAVIIAYAAHVVGGELQAKDEALDVKIFSPSSIPWDDLAFRSAHDAIKEYLAQYC
;
A
#
# COMPACT_ATOMS: atom_id res chain seq x y z
N MET A 1 -16.14 -45.86 -14.47
CA MET A 1 -16.44 -44.84 -13.44
C MET A 1 -16.64 -43.52 -14.14
N LYS A 2 -17.79 -42.86 -13.99
CA LYS A 2 -18.06 -41.58 -14.66
C LYS A 2 -17.47 -40.43 -13.86
N GLN A 3 -16.41 -39.82 -14.37
CA GLN A 3 -15.72 -38.72 -13.69
C GLN A 3 -16.32 -37.37 -14.07
N ALA A 4 -16.32 -36.44 -13.12
CA ALA A 4 -16.61 -35.03 -13.34
C ALA A 4 -15.44 -34.16 -12.90
N LEU A 5 -15.19 -33.07 -13.64
CA LEU A 5 -14.27 -32.01 -13.25
C LEU A 5 -15.08 -30.81 -12.74
N LEU A 6 -14.84 -30.39 -11.49
CA LEU A 6 -15.38 -29.14 -10.93
C LEU A 6 -14.26 -28.12 -10.78
N ILE A 7 -14.25 -27.09 -11.62
CA ILE A 7 -13.23 -26.04 -11.59
C ILE A 7 -13.69 -24.93 -10.65
N VAL A 8 -12.86 -24.55 -9.68
CA VAL A 8 -13.24 -23.61 -8.61
C VAL A 8 -12.28 -22.43 -8.56
N ASP A 9 -12.80 -21.20 -8.69
CA ASP A 9 -12.05 -19.98 -8.43
C ASP A 9 -12.52 -19.29 -7.13
N HIS A 10 -12.04 -18.07 -6.88
CA HIS A 10 -12.47 -17.30 -5.72
C HIS A 10 -13.87 -16.68 -5.89
N GLY A 11 -14.27 -16.34 -7.11
CA GLY A 11 -15.40 -15.46 -7.43
C GLY A 11 -15.07 -13.96 -7.34
N SER A 12 -15.88 -13.14 -8.00
CA SER A 12 -15.63 -11.71 -8.18
C SER A 12 -16.93 -10.92 -8.24
N ARG A 13 -16.94 -9.71 -7.65
CA ARG A 13 -18.08 -8.78 -7.72
C ARG A 13 -18.14 -7.97 -9.02
N ARG A 14 -17.14 -8.10 -9.91
CA ARG A 14 -17.10 -7.37 -11.19
C ARG A 14 -17.90 -8.13 -12.24
N ALA A 15 -18.82 -7.44 -12.91
CA ALA A 15 -19.50 -7.96 -14.09
C ALA A 15 -18.45 -8.36 -15.15
N GLY A 16 -18.59 -9.56 -15.72
CA GLY A 16 -17.66 -10.14 -16.72
C GLY A 16 -16.61 -11.11 -16.16
N SER A 17 -16.25 -11.05 -14.86
CA SER A 17 -15.31 -12.02 -14.27
C SER A 17 -15.83 -13.46 -14.26
N TYR A 18 -17.15 -13.65 -14.25
CA TYR A 18 -17.80 -14.97 -14.32
C TYR A 18 -17.60 -15.67 -15.68
N GLU A 19 -17.39 -14.90 -16.75
CA GLU A 19 -17.33 -15.46 -18.10
C GLU A 19 -16.01 -16.19 -18.35
N LEU A 20 -14.91 -15.72 -17.75
CA LEU A 20 -13.59 -16.32 -17.88
C LEU A 20 -13.55 -17.76 -17.36
N LEU A 21 -14.09 -18.02 -16.16
CA LEU A 21 -14.09 -19.37 -15.60
C LEU A 21 -14.99 -20.32 -16.42
N ARG A 22 -16.10 -19.78 -16.95
CA ARG A 22 -16.98 -20.52 -17.86
C ARG A 22 -16.27 -20.90 -19.16
N GLU A 23 -15.48 -19.99 -19.74
CA GLU A 23 -14.66 -20.25 -20.93
C GLU A 23 -13.59 -21.30 -20.67
N VAL A 24 -12.92 -21.24 -19.52
CA VAL A 24 -11.98 -22.29 -19.10
C VAL A 24 -12.69 -23.64 -18.97
N ALA A 25 -13.86 -23.68 -18.34
CA ALA A 25 -14.62 -24.93 -18.24
C ALA A 25 -15.04 -25.47 -19.62
N ALA A 26 -15.43 -24.60 -20.56
CA ALA A 26 -15.75 -25.00 -21.94
C ALA A 26 -14.52 -25.58 -22.66
N LEU A 27 -13.36 -24.92 -22.56
CA LEU A 27 -12.10 -25.43 -23.10
C LEU A 27 -11.75 -26.81 -22.55
N MET A 28 -11.96 -27.03 -21.25
CA MET A 28 -11.69 -28.33 -20.62
C MET A 28 -12.64 -29.43 -21.11
N ARG A 29 -13.90 -29.12 -21.41
CA ARG A 29 -14.86 -30.08 -22.02
C ARG A 29 -14.39 -30.56 -23.39
N GLU A 30 -13.78 -29.69 -24.17
CA GLU A 30 -13.28 -30.03 -25.52
C GLU A 30 -11.96 -30.82 -25.47
N ARG A 31 -11.12 -30.55 -24.46
CA ARG A 31 -9.76 -31.09 -24.35
C ARG A 31 -9.66 -32.42 -23.60
N LEU A 32 -10.48 -32.60 -22.58
CA LEU A 32 -10.51 -33.82 -21.78
C LEU A 32 -11.64 -34.68 -22.30
N GLY A 33 -11.41 -35.97 -22.55
CA GLY A 33 -12.48 -36.93 -22.85
C GLY A 33 -13.47 -37.17 -21.68
N ILE A 34 -13.60 -36.20 -20.76
CA ILE A 34 -14.50 -36.17 -19.61
C ILE A 34 -15.75 -35.40 -20.02
N SER A 35 -16.90 -36.05 -19.99
CA SER A 35 -18.17 -35.46 -20.45
C SER A 35 -18.86 -34.55 -19.44
N ILE A 36 -18.47 -34.61 -18.16
CA ILE A 36 -19.04 -33.76 -17.10
C ILE A 36 -17.97 -32.78 -16.63
N VAL A 37 -18.14 -31.50 -16.97
CA VAL A 37 -17.30 -30.43 -16.46
C VAL A 37 -18.20 -29.30 -16.01
N HIS A 38 -18.04 -28.88 -14.76
CA HIS A 38 -18.75 -27.75 -14.17
C HIS A 38 -17.74 -26.75 -13.59
N TYR A 39 -18.22 -25.56 -13.26
CA TYR A 39 -17.45 -24.55 -12.55
C TYR A 39 -18.22 -24.08 -11.32
N ALA A 40 -17.50 -23.51 -10.36
CA ALA A 40 -18.08 -22.89 -9.17
C ALA A 40 -17.17 -21.81 -8.59
N HIS A 41 -17.75 -20.98 -7.73
CA HIS A 41 -17.07 -19.89 -7.03
C HIS A 41 -17.03 -20.19 -5.53
N MET A 42 -15.88 -19.93 -4.91
CA MET A 42 -15.71 -20.07 -3.46
C MET A 42 -16.55 -19.04 -2.69
N GLU A 43 -16.54 -17.78 -3.14
CA GLU A 43 -17.29 -16.67 -2.53
C GLU A 43 -17.82 -15.71 -3.60
N LEU A 44 -18.73 -14.80 -3.20
CA LEU A 44 -19.12 -13.62 -3.98
C LEU A 44 -19.74 -13.90 -5.37
N GLY A 45 -20.06 -15.14 -5.71
CA GLY A 45 -20.55 -15.54 -7.02
C GLY A 45 -21.36 -16.85 -7.00
N GLU A 46 -22.15 -17.05 -8.05
CA GLU A 46 -22.90 -18.28 -8.31
C GLU A 46 -22.48 -18.88 -9.66
N PRO A 47 -22.41 -20.21 -9.78
CA PRO A 47 -22.78 -21.21 -8.78
C PRO A 47 -21.74 -21.36 -7.66
N THR A 48 -22.22 -21.59 -6.44
CA THR A 48 -21.38 -21.95 -5.27
C THR A 48 -20.76 -23.34 -5.44
N ILE A 49 -19.72 -23.66 -4.67
CA ILE A 49 -19.09 -25.00 -4.68
C ILE A 49 -20.13 -26.11 -4.46
N GLN A 50 -21.08 -25.92 -3.55
CA GLN A 50 -22.16 -26.88 -3.31
C GLN A 50 -23.03 -27.08 -4.58
N GLN A 51 -23.48 -25.99 -5.20
CA GLN A 51 -24.33 -26.06 -6.40
C GLN A 51 -23.59 -26.71 -7.58
N GLY A 52 -22.31 -26.39 -7.77
CA GLY A 52 -21.49 -27.02 -8.81
C GLY A 52 -21.27 -28.51 -8.55
N PHE A 53 -21.08 -28.91 -7.30
CA PHE A 53 -20.95 -30.32 -6.90
C PHE A 53 -22.26 -31.09 -7.13
N ASP A 54 -23.39 -30.51 -6.75
CA ASP A 54 -24.72 -31.09 -6.97
C ASP A 54 -25.00 -31.27 -8.48
N ALA A 55 -24.59 -30.31 -9.31
CA ALA A 55 -24.71 -30.39 -10.76
C ALA A 55 -23.88 -31.53 -11.37
N CYS A 56 -22.64 -31.75 -10.90
CA CYS A 56 -21.83 -32.89 -11.32
C CYS A 56 -22.56 -34.22 -11.10
N ILE A 57 -23.24 -34.35 -9.97
CA ILE A 57 -23.94 -35.58 -9.59
C ILE A 57 -25.26 -35.73 -10.34
N ALA A 58 -26.00 -34.63 -10.55
CA ALA A 58 -27.19 -34.63 -11.39
C ALA A 58 -26.89 -35.13 -12.81
N ASP A 59 -25.69 -34.83 -13.32
CA ASP A 59 -25.20 -35.32 -14.62
C ASP A 59 -24.65 -36.76 -14.57
N GLY A 60 -24.72 -37.42 -13.41
CA GLY A 60 -24.40 -38.84 -13.20
C GLY A 60 -22.95 -39.13 -12.83
N ALA A 61 -22.21 -38.17 -12.27
CA ALA A 61 -20.85 -38.41 -11.81
C ALA A 61 -20.79 -39.41 -10.64
N GLU A 62 -19.86 -40.35 -10.73
CA GLU A 62 -19.50 -41.31 -9.66
C GLU A 62 -18.22 -40.88 -8.93
N GLU A 63 -17.43 -39.99 -9.54
CA GLU A 63 -16.28 -39.32 -8.93
C GLU A 63 -16.25 -37.84 -9.34
N VAL A 64 -16.06 -36.94 -8.38
CA VAL A 64 -15.88 -35.50 -8.61
C VAL A 64 -14.44 -35.10 -8.29
N ILE A 65 -13.71 -34.67 -9.31
CA ILE A 65 -12.37 -34.11 -9.21
C ILE A 65 -12.50 -32.59 -9.14
N VAL A 66 -12.19 -32.01 -7.99
CA VAL A 66 -12.20 -30.56 -7.79
C VAL A 66 -10.83 -29.99 -8.12
N HIS A 67 -10.80 -28.97 -8.99
CA HIS A 67 -9.60 -28.27 -9.38
C HIS A 67 -9.64 -26.80 -8.95
N PRO A 68 -8.80 -26.39 -7.97
CA PRO A 68 -8.62 -24.99 -7.64
C PRO A 68 -7.94 -24.23 -8.79
N TYR A 69 -8.67 -23.35 -9.47
CA TYR A 69 -8.16 -22.48 -10.53
C TYR A 69 -7.45 -21.25 -9.95
N PHE A 70 -6.29 -21.48 -9.33
CA PHE A 70 -5.46 -20.46 -8.67
C PHE A 70 -3.99 -20.60 -9.10
N LEU A 71 -3.28 -19.48 -9.26
CA LEU A 71 -1.86 -19.49 -9.62
C LEU A 71 -0.95 -19.85 -8.43
N SER A 72 -1.37 -19.58 -7.19
CA SER A 72 -0.55 -19.79 -5.98
C SER A 72 -1.34 -20.44 -4.85
N PRO A 73 -0.69 -21.27 -4.00
CA PRO A 73 -1.33 -21.90 -2.86
C PRO A 73 -1.43 -20.91 -1.67
N GLY A 74 -2.47 -20.06 -1.67
CA GLY A 74 -2.81 -19.22 -0.52
C GLY A 74 -3.57 -19.97 0.58
N HIS A 75 -3.81 -19.32 1.72
CA HIS A 75 -4.61 -19.89 2.82
C HIS A 75 -6.00 -20.36 2.34
N HIS A 76 -6.68 -19.54 1.55
CA HIS A 76 -8.00 -19.87 0.97
C HIS A 76 -7.99 -21.16 0.12
N VAL A 77 -6.90 -21.43 -0.58
CA VAL A 77 -6.74 -22.63 -1.43
C VAL A 77 -6.42 -23.87 -0.61
N THR A 78 -5.66 -23.72 0.48
CA THR A 78 -5.15 -24.84 1.30
C THR A 78 -6.10 -25.27 2.41
N THR A 79 -6.98 -24.39 2.89
CA THR A 79 -7.93 -24.69 3.98
C THR A 79 -9.39 -24.46 3.57
N GLY A 80 -9.68 -23.36 2.86
CA GLY A 80 -11.04 -22.95 2.52
C GLY A 80 -11.75 -23.89 1.55
N ILE A 81 -11.15 -24.15 0.39
CA ILE A 81 -11.73 -25.05 -0.62
C ILE A 81 -11.93 -26.47 -0.07
N PRO A 82 -10.93 -27.10 0.60
CA PRO A 82 -11.15 -28.41 1.22
C PRO A 82 -12.34 -28.47 2.17
N ALA A 83 -12.55 -27.44 3.00
CA ALA A 83 -13.68 -27.40 3.92
C ALA A 83 -15.03 -27.35 3.18
N LEU A 84 -15.15 -26.46 2.19
CA LEU A 84 -16.39 -26.30 1.41
C LEU A 84 -16.69 -27.52 0.54
N VAL A 85 -15.66 -28.14 -0.06
CA VAL A 85 -15.81 -29.38 -0.83
C VAL A 85 -16.21 -30.54 0.08
N THR A 86 -15.63 -30.64 1.29
CA THR A 86 -15.99 -31.67 2.27
C THR A 86 -17.47 -31.55 2.67
N GLN A 87 -17.94 -30.32 2.90
CA GLN A 87 -19.34 -30.04 3.19
C GLN A 87 -20.26 -30.42 2.01
N ALA A 88 -19.83 -30.15 0.78
CA ALA A 88 -20.60 -30.52 -0.40
C ALA A 88 -20.68 -32.04 -0.58
N ALA A 89 -19.54 -32.73 -0.47
CA ALA A 89 -19.44 -34.17 -0.60
C ALA A 89 -20.20 -34.93 0.49
N SER A 90 -20.34 -34.38 1.70
CA SER A 90 -21.08 -35.05 2.79
C SER A 90 -22.57 -35.25 2.48
N ARG A 91 -23.13 -34.51 1.50
CA ARG A 91 -24.50 -34.71 1.02
C ARG A 91 -24.64 -35.90 0.06
N HIS A 92 -23.52 -36.45 -0.40
CA HIS A 92 -23.43 -37.46 -1.46
C HIS A 92 -22.48 -38.60 -1.07
N PRO A 93 -22.79 -39.40 -0.04
CA PRO A 93 -21.86 -40.37 0.56
C PRO A 93 -21.43 -41.53 -0.36
N GLY A 94 -22.04 -41.67 -1.55
CA GLY A 94 -21.69 -42.68 -2.55
C GLY A 94 -20.75 -42.20 -3.67
N VAL A 95 -20.35 -40.93 -3.65
CA VAL A 95 -19.54 -40.30 -4.72
C VAL A 95 -18.12 -40.08 -4.24
N ALA A 96 -17.13 -40.55 -4.99
CA ALA A 96 -15.73 -40.31 -4.66
C ALA A 96 -15.37 -38.84 -4.90
N CYS A 97 -14.52 -38.25 -4.05
CA CYS A 97 -14.09 -36.86 -4.19
C CYS A 97 -12.58 -36.73 -4.04
N ARG A 98 -11.95 -35.97 -4.95
CA ARG A 98 -10.53 -35.61 -4.88
C ARG A 98 -10.35 -34.13 -5.16
N ILE A 99 -9.38 -33.52 -4.49
CA ILE A 99 -8.96 -32.14 -4.75
C ILE A 99 -7.55 -32.18 -5.30
N THR A 100 -7.34 -31.56 -6.46
CA THR A 100 -6.02 -31.46 -7.09
C THR A 100 -5.21 -30.29 -6.51
N LYS A 101 -3.92 -30.23 -6.84
CA LYS A 101 -3.13 -29.02 -6.60
C LYS A 101 -3.67 -27.88 -7.48
N PRO A 102 -3.56 -26.61 -7.02
CA PRO A 102 -3.80 -25.47 -7.89
C PRO A 102 -2.80 -25.45 -9.06
N LEU A 103 -3.00 -24.57 -10.05
CA LEU A 103 -2.13 -24.44 -11.22
C LEU A 103 -0.66 -24.34 -10.83
N GLY A 104 -0.34 -23.46 -9.87
CA GLY A 104 0.99 -23.37 -9.28
C GLY A 104 2.10 -23.13 -10.31
N VAL A 105 3.30 -23.56 -9.96
CA VAL A 105 4.45 -23.57 -10.87
C VAL A 105 4.35 -24.78 -11.80
N HIS A 106 4.15 -24.52 -13.09
CA HIS A 106 4.05 -25.57 -14.11
C HIS A 106 4.65 -25.09 -15.46
N PRO A 107 5.40 -25.92 -16.22
CA PRO A 107 6.04 -25.50 -17.47
C PRO A 107 5.09 -24.85 -18.50
N LYS A 108 3.88 -25.40 -18.66
CA LYS A 108 2.84 -24.83 -19.54
C LYS A 108 2.34 -23.44 -19.14
N ILE A 109 2.45 -23.05 -17.87
CA ILE A 109 2.16 -21.67 -17.46
C ILE A 109 3.24 -20.74 -18.01
N GLY A 110 4.50 -21.19 -18.03
CA GLY A 110 5.59 -20.49 -18.70
C GLY A 110 5.36 -20.30 -20.20
N GLU A 111 4.86 -21.33 -20.89
CA GLU A 111 4.47 -21.24 -22.31
C GLU A 111 3.40 -20.18 -22.53
N VAL A 112 2.33 -20.17 -21.72
CA VAL A 112 1.28 -19.14 -21.81
C VAL A 112 1.86 -17.75 -21.55
N ILE A 113 2.76 -17.58 -20.58
CA ILE A 113 3.43 -16.29 -20.33
C ILE A 113 4.25 -15.84 -21.55
N LEU A 114 4.98 -16.75 -22.18
CA LEU A 114 5.76 -16.47 -23.39
C LEU A 114 4.86 -16.08 -24.58
N GLU A 115 3.71 -16.74 -24.74
CA GLU A 115 2.70 -16.38 -25.74
C GLU A 115 2.17 -14.97 -25.49
N ARG A 116 1.74 -14.64 -24.26
CA ARG A 116 1.28 -13.28 -23.90
C ARG A 116 2.34 -12.21 -24.08
N MET A 117 3.60 -12.54 -23.76
CA MET A 117 4.73 -11.64 -24.00
C MET A 117 4.89 -11.36 -25.51
N THR A 118 4.73 -12.39 -26.35
CA THR A 118 4.83 -12.24 -27.81
C THR A 118 3.64 -11.45 -28.38
N GLU A 119 2.42 -11.69 -27.88
CA GLU A 119 1.21 -10.93 -28.21
C GLU A 119 1.39 -9.44 -27.90
N SER A 120 2.08 -9.09 -26.81
CA SER A 120 2.34 -7.70 -26.44
C SER A 120 3.11 -6.89 -27.48
N HIS A 121 3.86 -7.57 -28.36
CA HIS A 121 4.59 -6.94 -29.45
C HIS A 121 3.75 -6.69 -30.70
N ASN A 122 2.60 -7.37 -30.86
CA ASN A 122 1.83 -7.38 -32.11
C ASN A 122 0.35 -6.96 -31.98
N ASP A 123 -0.30 -7.05 -30.81
CA ASP A 123 -1.72 -6.72 -30.66
C ASP A 123 -2.08 -6.20 -29.25
N ASN A 124 -2.36 -4.89 -29.17
CA ASN A 124 -3.11 -4.19 -28.11
C ASN A 124 -2.83 -4.63 -26.64
N PRO A 125 -1.73 -4.17 -26.01
CA PRO A 125 -1.47 -4.44 -24.60
C PRO A 125 -2.60 -3.88 -23.71
N ILE A 126 -2.92 -4.58 -22.59
CA ILE A 126 -3.89 -4.11 -21.59
C ILE A 126 -3.55 -2.68 -21.10
N SER A 127 -2.26 -2.34 -21.11
CA SER A 127 -1.70 -1.00 -20.94
C SER A 127 -0.25 -1.03 -21.45
N ALA A 128 0.13 -0.09 -22.32
CA ALA A 128 1.53 0.16 -22.58
C ALA A 128 2.09 0.97 -21.40
N VAL A 129 3.04 0.38 -20.66
CA VAL A 129 3.84 1.15 -19.70
C VAL A 129 4.88 1.89 -20.52
N PRO A 130 4.92 3.24 -20.51
CA PRO A 130 5.97 3.99 -21.20
C PRO A 130 7.34 3.48 -20.73
N LEU A 131 8.23 3.16 -21.67
CA LEU A 131 9.64 3.02 -21.35
C LEU A 131 10.15 4.41 -20.98
N GLU A 132 10.20 4.70 -19.68
CA GLU A 132 11.00 5.79 -19.16
C GLU A 132 12.43 5.55 -19.61
N THR A 133 12.91 6.42 -20.50
CA THR A 133 14.33 6.59 -20.76
C THR A 133 15.01 6.88 -19.43
N GLU A 134 15.90 5.97 -19.02
CA GLU A 134 16.73 6.09 -17.80
C GLU A 134 15.92 6.34 -16.53
N VAL A 135 15.65 5.25 -15.80
CA VAL A 135 15.35 5.35 -14.36
C VAL A 135 16.62 5.88 -13.69
N ALA A 136 16.76 7.21 -13.63
CA ALA A 136 17.37 7.85 -12.49
C ALA A 136 16.76 7.15 -11.26
N ARG A 137 17.60 6.67 -10.35
CA ARG A 137 17.12 6.08 -9.11
C ARG A 137 16.42 7.18 -8.33
N ASP A 138 15.14 7.41 -8.63
CA ASP A 138 14.24 8.14 -7.78
C ASP A 138 14.06 7.25 -6.56
N GLY A 139 14.91 7.48 -5.56
CA GLY A 139 14.81 6.97 -4.20
C GLY A 139 13.56 7.49 -3.49
N VAL A 140 12.43 7.60 -4.19
CA VAL A 140 11.17 8.05 -3.64
C VAL A 140 10.47 6.83 -3.07
N HIS A 141 10.75 6.53 -1.80
CA HIS A 141 9.79 5.79 -1.00
C HIS A 141 8.49 6.61 -0.96
N PRO A 142 7.36 6.10 -1.49
CA PRO A 142 6.11 6.83 -1.44
C PRO A 142 5.54 6.68 -0.03
N HIS A 143 6.02 7.48 0.90
CA HIS A 143 5.31 7.76 2.14
C HIS A 143 4.08 8.60 1.75
N GLY A 144 2.99 7.93 1.40
CA GLY A 144 1.75 8.55 0.94
C GLY A 144 1.27 9.64 1.90
N HIS A 145 1.48 10.90 1.53
CA HIS A 145 0.92 12.05 2.21
C HIS A 145 -0.56 12.14 1.84
N LEU A 146 -1.42 11.92 2.84
CA LEU A 146 -2.86 12.09 2.71
C LEU A 146 -3.18 13.57 2.45
N ARG A 147 -4.05 13.85 1.47
CA ARG A 147 -4.65 15.17 1.32
C ARG A 147 -5.57 15.43 2.51
N ASP A 148 -5.44 16.60 3.13
CA ASP A 148 -6.00 16.96 4.44
C ASP A 148 -7.54 16.95 4.58
N SER A 149 -8.30 16.73 3.50
CA SER A 149 -9.76 16.86 3.50
C SER A 149 -10.56 15.58 3.27
N GLU A 150 -9.92 14.45 2.94
CA GLU A 150 -10.64 13.20 2.67
C GLU A 150 -10.31 12.13 3.71
N ALA A 151 -11.36 11.54 4.29
CA ALA A 151 -11.20 10.40 5.19
C ALA A 151 -10.43 9.29 4.47
N PRO A 152 -9.22 8.91 4.93
CA PRO A 152 -8.28 8.10 4.15
C PRO A 152 -8.78 6.68 3.89
N PHE A 153 -9.77 6.23 4.65
CA PHE A 153 -10.32 4.89 4.57
C PHE A 153 -11.81 4.95 4.22
N ARG A 154 -12.18 4.32 3.10
CA ARG A 154 -13.59 4.06 2.76
C ARG A 154 -14.12 2.78 3.43
N PHE A 155 -13.22 1.85 3.75
CA PHE A 155 -13.53 0.56 4.36
C PHE A 155 -12.71 0.36 5.64
N CYS A 156 -13.25 -0.42 6.57
CA CYS A 156 -12.62 -0.68 7.85
C CYS A 156 -11.34 -1.52 7.65
N PRO A 157 -10.17 -1.06 8.12
CA PRO A 157 -8.93 -1.80 7.98
C PRO A 157 -8.88 -3.10 8.82
N ARG A 158 -9.86 -3.33 9.70
CA ARG A 158 -9.96 -4.56 10.52
C ARG A 158 -10.84 -5.64 9.92
N CYS A 159 -11.96 -5.28 9.29
CA CYS A 159 -12.97 -6.25 8.85
C CYS A 159 -13.56 -5.99 7.46
N GLY A 160 -13.09 -4.96 6.73
CA GLY A 160 -13.54 -4.65 5.38
C GLY A 160 -14.93 -4.01 5.26
N THR A 161 -15.69 -3.87 6.36
CA THR A 161 -16.99 -3.18 6.37
C THR A 161 -16.84 -1.70 6.00
N ALA A 162 -17.74 -1.15 5.19
CA ALA A 162 -17.74 0.28 4.87
C ALA A 162 -17.80 1.14 6.15
N LEU A 163 -16.96 2.17 6.22
CA LEU A 163 -16.98 3.12 7.35
C LEU A 163 -18.14 4.11 7.18
N ALA A 164 -18.70 4.54 8.31
CA ALA A 164 -19.77 5.53 8.35
C ALA A 164 -19.46 6.62 9.40
N PRO A 165 -19.82 7.89 9.14
CA PRO A 165 -19.70 8.95 10.14
C PRO A 165 -20.55 8.65 11.38
N ARG A 166 -19.91 8.60 12.55
CA ARG A 166 -20.57 8.39 13.85
C ARG A 166 -20.09 9.43 14.86
N ARG A 167 -21.02 10.01 15.61
CA ARG A 167 -20.73 10.90 16.73
C ARG A 167 -20.40 10.03 17.95
N ILE A 168 -19.14 10.10 18.41
CA ILE A 168 -18.67 9.30 19.55
C ILE A 168 -18.85 10.05 20.87
N LYS A 169 -18.57 11.36 20.89
CA LYS A 169 -18.82 12.26 22.03
C LYS A 169 -19.99 13.20 21.69
N PRO A 170 -20.86 13.56 22.65
CA PRO A 170 -22.01 14.44 22.41
C PRO A 170 -21.65 15.72 21.64
N ASP A 171 -20.59 16.40 22.07
CA ASP A 171 -20.17 17.69 21.48
C ASP A 171 -18.97 17.55 20.54
N GLY A 172 -18.58 16.33 20.18
CA GLY A 172 -17.43 16.06 19.31
C GLY A 172 -17.75 16.08 17.82
N PRO A 173 -16.74 16.13 16.94
CA PRO A 173 -16.94 15.94 15.51
C PRO A 173 -17.46 14.52 15.21
N LYS A 174 -18.09 14.33 14.06
CA LYS A 174 -18.37 13.00 13.53
C LYS A 174 -17.05 12.36 13.09
N LEU A 175 -16.78 11.16 13.57
CA LEU A 175 -15.60 10.38 13.20
C LEU A 175 -16.02 9.23 12.29
N GLN A 176 -15.11 8.74 11.44
CA GLN A 176 -15.37 7.53 10.67
C GLN A 176 -15.33 6.31 11.61
N ALA A 177 -16.43 5.58 11.68
CA ALA A 177 -16.56 4.41 12.55
C ALA A 177 -17.13 3.22 11.78
N CYS A 178 -16.66 2.04 12.14
CA CYS A 178 -17.10 0.78 11.59
C CYS A 178 -18.35 0.28 12.33
N PRO A 179 -19.48 0.06 11.64
CA PRO A 179 -20.65 -0.54 12.26
C PRO A 179 -20.48 -2.05 12.56
N GLY A 180 -19.58 -2.74 11.84
CA GLY A 180 -19.36 -4.19 11.98
C GLY A 180 -18.49 -4.63 13.17
N CYS A 181 -17.43 -3.89 13.52
CA CYS A 181 -16.47 -4.30 14.56
C CYS A 181 -16.11 -3.19 15.57
N SER A 182 -16.90 -2.11 15.61
CA SER A 182 -16.73 -0.97 16.52
C SER A 182 -15.43 -0.17 16.37
N PHE A 183 -14.58 -0.46 15.38
CA PHE A 183 -13.41 0.36 15.06
C PHE A 183 -13.79 1.83 14.84
N VAL A 184 -12.98 2.75 15.35
CA VAL A 184 -13.14 4.20 15.12
C VAL A 184 -11.81 4.72 14.62
N TYR A 185 -11.84 5.43 13.49
CA TYR A 185 -10.68 6.14 12.96
C TYR A 185 -10.59 7.52 13.62
N TYR A 186 -9.47 7.74 14.30
CA TYR A 186 -9.11 9.02 14.88
C TYR A 186 -8.04 9.65 13.97
N PRO A 187 -8.33 10.77 13.29
CA PRO A 187 -7.30 11.51 12.58
C PRO A 187 -6.37 12.12 13.62
N ASN A 188 -5.14 11.60 13.70
CA ASN A 188 -4.11 12.13 14.57
C ASN A 188 -3.18 13.03 13.76
N PRO A 189 -2.67 14.13 14.34
CA PRO A 189 -1.65 14.91 13.68
C PRO A 189 -0.40 14.06 13.45
N LYS A 190 0.30 14.32 12.35
CA LYS A 190 1.60 13.70 12.09
C LYS A 190 2.69 14.54 12.72
N VAL A 191 3.64 13.89 13.40
CA VAL A 191 4.78 14.58 14.01
C VAL A 191 5.96 14.53 13.05
N ALA A 192 6.59 15.68 12.86
CA ALA A 192 7.87 15.82 12.19
C ALA A 192 8.88 16.46 13.13
N ALA A 193 10.15 16.12 12.98
CA ALA A 193 11.24 16.66 13.78
C ALA A 193 12.43 17.02 12.88
N GLY A 194 13.10 18.12 13.21
CA GLY A 194 14.26 18.58 12.45
C GLY A 194 15.22 19.41 13.28
N THR A 195 16.38 19.71 12.71
CA THR A 195 17.44 20.46 13.39
C THR A 195 17.73 21.77 12.68
N ILE A 196 18.06 22.80 13.48
CA ILE A 196 18.58 24.07 13.02
C ILE A 196 19.95 24.25 13.64
N PHE A 197 20.95 24.47 12.78
CA PHE A 197 22.34 24.58 13.17
C PHE A 197 23.06 25.51 12.20
N THR A 198 24.25 25.98 12.62
CA THR A 198 25.10 26.82 11.78
C THR A 198 26.31 26.05 11.26
N LEU A 199 26.71 26.38 10.03
CA LEU A 199 27.95 25.93 9.39
C LEU A 199 28.54 27.13 8.65
N ASP A 200 29.85 27.37 8.79
CA ASP A 200 30.55 28.51 8.18
C ASP A 200 29.85 29.88 8.38
N GLY A 201 29.22 30.08 9.54
CA GLY A 201 28.53 31.33 9.90
C GLY A 201 27.13 31.51 9.27
N GLY A 202 26.58 30.50 8.61
CA GLY A 202 25.22 30.51 8.07
C GLY A 202 24.41 29.28 8.47
N ILE A 203 23.10 29.30 8.22
CA ILE A 203 22.18 28.20 8.48
C ILE A 203 22.11 27.29 7.26
N VAL A 204 22.19 25.99 7.49
CA VAL A 204 22.00 24.99 6.43
C VAL A 204 20.51 24.79 6.16
N LEU A 205 20.12 24.95 4.90
CA LEU A 205 18.77 24.66 4.41
C LEU A 205 18.82 23.66 3.25
N VAL A 206 17.74 22.90 3.11
CA VAL A 206 17.49 21.88 2.11
C VAL A 206 16.39 22.36 1.18
N GLN A 207 16.58 22.20 -0.13
CA GLN A 207 15.55 22.47 -1.13
C GLN A 207 14.76 21.19 -1.42
N ARG A 208 13.45 21.22 -1.17
CA ARG A 208 12.59 20.03 -1.22
C ARG A 208 12.42 19.48 -2.64
N ALA A 209 12.67 18.20 -2.85
CA ALA A 209 12.39 17.49 -4.11
C ALA A 209 10.98 16.85 -4.18
N ILE A 210 10.16 17.06 -3.14
CA ILE A 210 8.85 16.41 -3.02
C ILE A 210 7.74 17.41 -2.64
N SER A 211 6.50 17.08 -3.00
CA SER A 211 5.31 17.83 -2.58
C SER A 211 4.88 17.46 -1.15
N PRO A 212 4.29 18.38 -0.37
CA PRO A 212 3.99 19.77 -0.70
C PRO A 212 5.24 20.67 -0.71
N ALA A 213 5.11 21.85 -1.32
CA ALA A 213 6.16 22.88 -1.40
C ALA A 213 7.44 22.41 -2.11
N TYR A 214 7.28 21.71 -3.24
CA TYR A 214 8.38 21.35 -4.14
C TYR A 214 9.20 22.59 -4.53
N GLY A 215 10.53 22.48 -4.49
CA GLY A 215 11.45 23.56 -4.85
C GLY A 215 11.62 24.65 -3.79
N LYS A 216 10.93 24.58 -2.65
CA LYS A 216 11.06 25.53 -1.53
C LYS A 216 12.07 25.03 -0.49
N TRP A 217 12.58 25.95 0.32
CA TRP A 217 13.64 25.71 1.30
C TRP A 217 13.10 25.40 2.70
N VAL A 218 13.75 24.50 3.41
CA VAL A 218 13.42 24.14 4.81
C VAL A 218 14.69 23.72 5.55
N PHE A 219 14.70 23.82 6.88
CA PHE A 219 15.78 23.21 7.66
C PHE A 219 15.66 21.67 7.63
N PRO A 220 16.76 20.91 7.80
CA PRO A 220 16.71 19.46 7.69
C PRO A 220 15.72 18.83 8.67
N GLY A 221 14.85 17.95 8.19
CA GLY A 221 13.86 17.30 9.04
C GLY A 221 12.74 16.58 8.31
N GLY A 222 12.22 15.55 8.96
CA GLY A 222 11.22 14.66 8.41
C GLY A 222 10.33 14.04 9.47
N PHE A 223 9.59 13.00 9.09
CA PHE A 223 8.57 12.43 9.95
C PHE A 223 9.15 11.54 11.03
N VAL A 224 8.57 11.63 12.23
CA VAL A 224 8.89 10.72 13.32
C VAL A 224 8.22 9.37 13.05
N ASP A 225 9.03 8.31 13.08
CA ASP A 225 8.55 6.95 12.92
C ASP A 225 7.92 6.38 14.20
N ARG A 226 7.09 5.36 14.02
CA ARG A 226 6.38 4.76 15.15
C ARG A 226 7.36 4.07 16.09
N GLY A 227 7.43 4.57 17.32
CA GLY A 227 8.35 4.06 18.34
C GLY A 227 9.72 4.74 18.32
N GLU A 228 9.94 5.68 17.40
CA GLU A 228 11.13 6.51 17.33
C GLU A 228 11.01 7.71 18.28
N ARG A 229 12.14 8.13 18.86
CA ARG A 229 12.22 9.39 19.61
C ARG A 229 12.29 10.56 18.65
N ALA A 230 11.62 11.68 18.95
CA ALA A 230 11.67 12.87 18.10
C ALA A 230 13.10 13.42 17.93
N GLU A 231 13.95 13.33 18.96
CA GLU A 231 15.37 13.68 18.85
C GLU A 231 16.11 12.79 17.85
N ALA A 232 15.84 11.48 17.89
CA ALA A 232 16.48 10.52 17.01
C ALA A 232 16.06 10.73 15.56
N ALA A 233 14.78 11.02 15.32
CA ALA A 233 14.28 11.40 14.00
C ALA A 233 15.00 12.65 13.47
N ALA A 234 15.07 13.73 14.26
CA ALA A 234 15.75 14.96 13.84
C ALA A 234 17.22 14.72 13.46
N ILE A 235 17.95 13.89 14.24
CA ILE A 235 19.35 13.53 13.94
C ILE A 235 19.44 12.65 12.67
N ARG A 236 18.58 11.63 12.56
CA ARG A 236 18.53 10.73 11.40
C ARG A 236 18.26 11.50 10.11
N GLU A 237 17.22 12.34 10.10
CA GLU A 237 16.82 13.15 8.95
C GLU A 237 17.93 14.13 8.54
N THR A 238 18.63 14.73 9.51
CA THR A 238 19.80 15.59 9.20
C THR A 238 20.91 14.81 8.48
N LEU A 239 21.18 13.58 8.91
CA LEU A 239 22.17 12.72 8.26
C LEU A 239 21.71 12.25 6.87
N GLU A 240 20.42 11.94 6.73
CA GLU A 240 19.78 11.45 5.52
C GLU A 240 19.65 12.54 4.45
N GLU A 241 19.39 13.80 4.81
CA GLU A 241 19.17 14.88 3.84
C GLU A 241 20.46 15.65 3.50
N VAL A 242 21.35 15.87 4.47
CA VAL A 242 22.53 16.76 4.30
C VAL A 242 23.88 16.14 4.64
N ASN A 243 23.90 14.85 5.01
CA ASN A 243 25.12 14.09 5.32
C ASN A 243 25.97 14.63 6.50
N LEU A 244 25.35 15.33 7.44
CA LEU A 244 26.00 15.84 8.64
C LEU A 244 25.59 15.06 9.89
N HIS A 245 26.55 14.81 10.76
CA HIS A 245 26.34 14.28 12.09
C HIS A 245 26.19 15.46 13.04
N VAL A 246 25.08 15.50 13.77
CA VAL A 246 24.75 16.59 14.69
C VAL A 246 24.44 16.05 16.08
N GLU A 247 24.75 16.84 17.10
CA GLU A 247 24.29 16.62 18.48
C GLU A 247 23.27 17.71 18.84
N ILE A 248 22.16 17.31 19.46
CA ILE A 248 21.11 18.23 19.88
C ILE A 248 21.55 18.96 21.14
N ASP A 249 21.52 20.29 21.09
CA ASP A 249 21.79 21.14 22.25
C ASP A 249 20.55 21.24 23.14
N ARG A 250 19.41 21.57 22.51
CA ARG A 250 18.14 21.79 23.20
C ARG A 250 16.96 21.75 22.23
N LEU A 251 15.78 21.50 22.78
CA LEU A 251 14.52 21.80 22.10
C LEU A 251 14.43 23.32 21.84
N LEU A 252 14.30 23.73 20.58
CA LEU A 252 14.04 25.12 20.23
C LEU A 252 12.58 25.43 20.57
N ASN A 253 11.64 24.77 19.90
CA ASN A 253 10.20 24.92 20.13
C ASN A 253 9.38 23.79 19.46
N VAL A 254 8.07 23.80 19.72
CA VAL A 254 7.07 22.95 19.05
C VAL A 254 6.07 23.85 18.32
N TYR A 255 5.99 23.71 17.00
CA TYR A 255 5.12 24.50 16.12
C TYR A 255 3.89 23.70 15.70
N SER A 256 2.72 24.27 15.96
CA SER A 256 1.42 23.73 15.55
C SER A 256 0.48 24.87 15.17
N TYR A 257 -0.32 24.67 14.13
CA TYR A 257 -1.23 25.69 13.59
C TYR A 257 -2.63 25.08 13.37
N GLU A 258 -3.67 25.90 13.47
CA GLU A 258 -5.07 25.45 13.32
C GLU A 258 -5.37 24.87 11.93
N ASP A 259 -4.66 25.35 10.91
CA ASP A 259 -4.78 24.98 9.50
C ASP A 259 -3.75 23.93 9.05
N SER A 260 -3.00 23.33 9.98
CA SER A 260 -2.00 22.30 9.71
C SER A 260 -2.31 21.01 10.46
N VAL A 261 -2.22 19.88 9.76
CA VAL A 261 -2.30 18.56 10.39
C VAL A 261 -0.97 18.08 10.98
N ALA A 262 0.11 18.84 10.77
CA ALA A 262 1.45 18.48 11.22
C ALA A 262 1.85 19.26 12.47
N VAL A 263 2.50 18.56 13.41
CA VAL A 263 3.21 19.15 14.55
C VAL A 263 4.70 19.06 14.26
N ILE A 264 5.38 20.21 14.24
CA ILE A 264 6.81 20.29 13.91
C ILE A 264 7.60 20.56 15.18
N ILE A 265 8.56 19.70 15.48
CA ILE A 265 9.47 19.86 16.62
C ILE A 265 10.83 20.28 16.06
N ALA A 266 11.28 21.49 16.41
CA ALA A 266 12.60 21.97 15.97
C ALA A 266 13.58 21.90 17.14
N TYR A 267 14.78 21.40 16.86
CA TYR A 267 15.88 21.35 17.81
C TYR A 267 17.02 22.25 17.35
N ALA A 268 17.63 22.98 18.29
CA ALA A 268 18.92 23.59 18.05
C ALA A 268 20.01 22.52 18.21
N ALA A 269 20.96 22.48 17.29
CA ALA A 269 22.03 21.50 17.27
C ALA A 269 23.36 22.10 16.82
N HIS A 270 24.43 21.33 16.99
CA HIS A 270 25.74 21.63 16.45
C HIS A 270 26.32 20.43 15.69
N VAL A 271 27.16 20.72 14.69
CA VAL A 271 27.80 19.70 13.84
C VAL A 271 28.99 19.08 14.58
N VAL A 272 29.03 17.75 14.63
CA VAL A 272 30.13 16.97 15.23
C VAL A 272 30.91 16.15 14.19
N GLY A 273 30.44 16.08 12.94
CA GLY A 273 31.17 15.43 11.86
C GLY A 273 30.37 15.33 10.56
N GLY A 274 30.99 14.77 9.52
CA GLY A 274 30.42 14.68 8.17
C GLY A 274 30.83 15.83 7.26
N GLU A 275 30.43 15.73 5.99
CA GLU A 275 30.64 16.76 4.97
C GLU A 275 29.30 17.08 4.33
N LEU A 276 29.02 18.39 4.19
CA LEU A 276 27.74 18.86 3.67
C LEU A 276 27.52 18.36 2.25
N GLN A 277 26.50 17.54 2.06
CA GLN A 277 26.16 16.97 0.77
C GLN A 277 24.66 16.75 0.65
N ALA A 278 24.05 17.26 -0.42
CA ALA A 278 22.67 16.94 -0.77
C ALA A 278 22.54 15.44 -1.11
N LYS A 279 21.51 14.80 -0.56
CA LYS A 279 21.15 13.40 -0.82
C LYS A 279 19.81 13.28 -1.55
N ASP A 280 19.41 12.07 -1.93
CA ASP A 280 18.39 11.75 -2.94
C ASP A 280 17.01 12.45 -2.79
N GLU A 281 16.65 12.93 -1.60
CA GLU A 281 15.36 13.63 -1.34
C GLU A 281 15.46 15.18 -1.38
N ALA A 282 16.67 15.71 -1.61
CA ALA A 282 16.96 17.13 -1.70
C ALA A 282 17.38 17.53 -3.12
N LEU A 283 16.75 18.56 -3.69
CA LEU A 283 17.20 19.14 -4.97
C LEU A 283 18.56 19.86 -4.82
N ASP A 284 18.77 20.45 -3.65
CA ASP A 284 19.93 21.27 -3.35
C ASP A 284 20.07 21.44 -1.83
N VAL A 285 21.28 21.73 -1.37
CA VAL A 285 21.59 22.04 0.03
C VAL A 285 22.55 23.22 0.06
N LYS A 286 22.17 24.27 0.79
CA LYS A 286 22.93 25.54 0.82
C LYS A 286 23.05 26.10 2.22
N ILE A 287 24.15 26.82 2.43
CA ILE A 287 24.41 27.62 3.63
C ILE A 287 23.92 29.05 3.35
N PHE A 288 23.01 29.54 4.18
CA PHE A 288 22.48 30.90 4.09
C PHE A 288 22.94 31.73 5.28
N SER A 289 23.64 32.83 5.03
CA SER A 289 23.88 33.83 6.07
C SER A 289 22.56 34.43 6.56
N PRO A 290 22.49 34.97 7.79
CA PRO A 290 21.25 35.57 8.31
C PRO A 290 20.60 36.62 7.39
N SER A 291 21.40 37.35 6.61
CA SER A 291 20.92 38.36 5.66
C SER A 291 20.51 37.82 4.29
N SER A 292 20.85 36.57 3.96
CA SER A 292 20.58 35.94 2.66
C SER A 292 19.51 34.84 2.71
N ILE A 293 18.91 34.61 3.89
CA ILE A 293 17.84 33.62 4.05
C ILE A 293 16.69 33.95 3.08
N PRO A 294 16.23 32.97 2.28
CA PRO A 294 15.23 33.21 1.25
C PRO A 294 13.82 33.14 1.86
N TRP A 295 13.46 34.14 2.66
CA TRP A 295 12.24 34.14 3.49
C TRP A 295 10.94 33.87 2.70
N ASP A 296 10.84 34.38 1.46
CA ASP A 296 9.67 34.19 0.58
C ASP A 296 9.66 32.81 -0.11
N ASP A 297 10.79 32.09 -0.07
CA ASP A 297 10.95 30.74 -0.63
C ASP A 297 11.06 29.65 0.44
N LEU A 298 10.78 29.97 1.71
CA LEU A 298 10.63 28.96 2.74
C LEU A 298 9.34 28.14 2.53
N ALA A 299 9.45 26.82 2.69
CA ALA A 299 8.40 25.87 2.35
C ALA A 299 7.17 25.99 3.25
N PHE A 300 7.37 26.31 4.52
CA PHE A 300 6.33 26.24 5.55
C PHE A 300 6.44 27.41 6.53
N ARG A 301 5.30 27.80 7.12
CA ARG A 301 5.26 28.79 8.21
C ARG A 301 6.14 28.36 9.40
N SER A 302 6.15 27.07 9.75
CA SER A 302 7.01 26.52 10.79
C SER A 302 8.49 26.75 10.50
N ALA A 303 8.93 26.61 9.24
CA ALA A 303 10.30 26.86 8.84
C ALA A 303 10.68 28.33 9.08
N HIS A 304 9.81 29.23 8.64
CA HIS A 304 10.00 30.66 8.83
C HIS A 304 10.06 31.05 10.32
N ASP A 305 9.09 30.60 11.12
CA ASP A 305 9.01 30.95 12.54
C ASP A 305 10.18 30.35 13.34
N ALA A 306 10.57 29.11 13.05
CA ALA A 306 11.68 28.45 13.72
C ALA A 306 13.04 29.08 13.40
N ILE A 307 13.29 29.45 12.14
CA ILE A 307 14.53 30.11 11.76
C ILE A 307 14.60 31.50 12.41
N LYS A 308 13.49 32.26 12.46
CA LYS A 308 13.46 33.55 13.18
C LYS A 308 13.78 33.39 14.66
N GLU A 309 13.19 32.39 15.31
CA GLU A 309 13.41 32.13 16.73
C GLU A 309 14.86 31.69 17.00
N TYR A 310 15.42 30.84 16.13
CA TYR A 310 16.81 30.43 16.21
C TYR A 310 17.76 31.62 16.07
N LEU A 311 17.57 32.46 15.05
CA LEU A 311 18.41 33.65 14.86
C LEU A 311 18.36 34.60 16.05
N ALA A 312 17.20 34.80 16.68
CA ALA A 312 17.07 35.69 17.83
C ALA A 312 17.84 35.23 19.08
N GLN A 313 18.27 33.97 19.12
CA GLN A 313 18.93 33.36 20.29
C GLN A 313 20.39 33.00 20.02
N TYR A 314 20.76 32.78 18.76
CA TYR A 314 22.06 32.26 18.36
C TYR A 314 22.85 33.22 17.44
N CYS A 315 22.29 34.36 17.05
CA CYS A 315 22.92 35.40 16.23
C CYS A 315 22.68 36.80 16.79
#